data_AF-A0A9P5W8U2-F1
#
_entry.id   AF-A0A9P5W8U2-F1
#
_cell.length_a   1.000
_cell.length_b   1.000
_cell.length_c   1.000
_cell.angle_alpha   90.00
_cell.angle_beta   90.00
_cell.angle_gamma   90.00
#
_symmetry.space_group_name_H-M   'P 1'
#
loop_
_entity.id
_entity.type
_entity.pdbx_description
1 polymer ?
#
loop_
_entity_poly.entity_id
_entity_poly.type
_entity_poly.pdbx_seq_one_letter_code
_entity_poly.pdbx_strand_id
1 'polypeptide(L)'
;MRFFLKAVGFALSASFVLAVNTCNVGGYAGTCISTTSCAASGGKSTAKYCPNDPTNVQCCTYGPCDTKEGVPGKCISTQACAGSSGTSIPGRCPGPTDIQCCISRSQPPSGDFDAKGVIAAARRRLGIPYSWGGGHKSKPGPSLGTCAGYTGSIKPCPADKTVGLDCSGLVRDAFYQGIGIDLANGGNTDGQLRDRHTRRITYEERQPGDIEFFGTLENTYHVILYIGKNAQGKDMMIEAQKTGTNVHEVPLRTGGIWARVRK
;
A
#
# COMPACT_ATOMS: atom_id res chain seq x y z
N MET A 1 14.52 5.25 -83.26
CA MET A 1 14.24 5.72 -81.89
C MET A 1 14.18 4.50 -80.97
N ARG A 2 15.11 4.38 -80.01
CA ARG A 2 15.16 3.27 -79.04
C ARG A 2 14.42 3.70 -77.77
N PHE A 3 13.33 3.02 -77.42
CA PHE A 3 12.64 3.23 -76.14
C PHE A 3 13.21 2.26 -75.10
N PHE A 4 13.82 2.81 -74.04
CA PHE A 4 14.22 2.07 -72.85
C PHE A 4 13.03 2.03 -71.88
N LEU A 5 12.46 0.85 -71.61
CA LEU A 5 11.62 0.64 -70.43
C LEU A 5 12.53 0.41 -69.23
N LYS A 6 12.56 1.36 -68.28
CA LYS A 6 13.11 1.14 -66.94
C LYS A 6 12.04 0.46 -66.09
N ALA A 7 12.31 -0.78 -65.67
CA ALA A 7 11.54 -1.43 -64.62
C ALA A 7 11.85 -0.75 -63.28
N VAL A 8 10.82 -0.16 -62.65
CA VAL A 8 10.90 0.39 -61.30
C VAL A 8 10.57 -0.76 -60.33
N GLY A 9 11.60 -1.33 -59.71
CA GLY A 9 11.43 -2.31 -58.64
C GLY A 9 11.00 -1.61 -57.35
N PHE A 10 9.77 -1.83 -56.91
CA PHE A 10 9.33 -1.51 -55.56
C PHE A 10 9.98 -2.49 -54.59
N ALA A 11 10.93 -2.04 -53.78
CA ALA A 11 11.43 -2.79 -52.64
C ALA A 11 10.38 -2.74 -51.53
N LEU A 12 9.71 -3.87 -51.25
CA LEU A 12 8.95 -4.03 -50.01
C LEU A 12 9.95 -4.07 -48.84
N SER A 13 9.94 -3.02 -48.01
CA SER A 13 10.61 -3.05 -46.71
C SER A 13 9.83 -3.99 -45.78
N ALA A 14 10.31 -5.22 -45.63
CA ALA A 14 9.85 -6.11 -44.57
C ALA A 14 10.29 -5.54 -43.22
N SER A 15 9.34 -4.98 -42.47
CA SER A 15 9.53 -4.65 -41.06
C SER A 15 9.71 -5.95 -40.28
N PHE A 16 10.96 -6.34 -40.00
CA PHE A 16 11.26 -7.41 -39.07
C PHE A 16 10.87 -6.95 -37.66
N VAL A 17 9.68 -7.36 -37.21
CA VAL A 17 9.36 -7.35 -35.79
C VAL A 17 10.17 -8.51 -35.19
N LEU A 18 11.35 -8.21 -34.63
CA LEU A 18 12.09 -9.18 -33.82
C LEU A 18 11.18 -9.57 -32.65
N ALA A 19 10.67 -10.79 -32.67
CA ALA A 19 9.97 -11.37 -31.52
C ALA A 19 10.98 -11.41 -30.36
N VAL A 20 10.85 -10.46 -29.43
CA VAL A 20 11.68 -10.41 -28.23
C VAL A 20 11.41 -11.68 -27.45
N ASN A 21 12.39 -12.58 -27.39
CA ASN A 21 12.22 -13.89 -26.77
C ASN A 21 12.24 -13.67 -25.24
N THR A 22 11.05 -13.55 -24.65
CA THR A 22 10.86 -13.20 -23.24
C THR A 22 10.81 -14.45 -22.37
N CYS A 23 11.22 -14.30 -21.11
CA CYS A 23 11.24 -15.39 -20.14
C CYS A 23 10.82 -14.88 -18.76
N ASN A 24 10.49 -15.78 -17.84
CA ASN A 24 10.13 -15.43 -16.47
C ASN A 24 10.79 -16.38 -15.47
N VAL A 25 11.57 -15.84 -14.54
CA VAL A 25 12.24 -16.60 -13.48
C VAL A 25 11.72 -16.09 -12.13
N GLY A 26 10.98 -16.92 -11.40
CA GLY A 26 10.52 -16.57 -10.05
C GLY A 26 9.70 -15.27 -9.97
N GLY A 27 8.96 -14.93 -11.03
CA GLY A 27 8.19 -13.69 -11.09
C GLY A 27 8.98 -12.44 -11.50
N TYR A 28 10.21 -12.61 -12.02
CA TYR A 28 10.98 -11.57 -12.69
C TYR A 28 10.89 -11.77 -14.21
N ALA A 29 10.35 -10.78 -14.91
CA ALA A 29 10.36 -10.76 -16.36
C ALA A 29 11.80 -10.53 -16.86
N GLY A 30 12.21 -11.30 -17.85
CA GLY A 30 13.55 -11.26 -18.43
C GLY A 30 13.54 -11.49 -19.94
N THR A 31 14.74 -11.53 -20.51
CA THR A 31 14.94 -11.78 -21.95
C THR A 31 15.94 -12.90 -22.15
N CYS A 32 15.65 -13.78 -23.10
CA CYS A 32 16.57 -14.82 -23.55
C CYS A 32 17.69 -14.18 -24.38
N ILE A 33 18.88 -14.06 -23.77
CA ILE A 33 20.08 -13.53 -24.42
C ILE A 33 21.30 -14.37 -24.04
N SER A 34 22.42 -14.16 -24.71
CA SER A 34 23.65 -14.87 -24.36
C SER A 34 24.07 -14.60 -22.91
N THR A 35 24.62 -15.60 -22.24
CA THR A 35 25.16 -15.48 -20.87
C THR A 35 26.22 -14.38 -20.77
N THR A 36 27.05 -14.23 -21.80
CA THR A 36 28.03 -13.15 -21.93
C THR A 36 27.36 -11.76 -22.01
N SER A 37 26.34 -11.60 -22.86
CA SER A 37 25.62 -10.34 -23.00
C SER A 37 24.86 -9.97 -21.71
N CYS A 38 24.31 -10.97 -21.03
CA CYS A 38 23.63 -10.79 -19.76
C CYS A 38 24.60 -10.29 -18.68
N ALA A 39 25.75 -10.94 -18.55
CA ALA A 39 26.80 -10.55 -17.60
C ALA A 39 27.36 -9.15 -17.90
N ALA A 40 27.60 -8.82 -19.18
CA ALA A 40 28.06 -7.50 -19.61
C ALA A 40 27.06 -6.37 -19.26
N SER A 41 25.77 -6.71 -19.19
CA SER A 41 24.70 -5.79 -18.79
C SER A 41 24.43 -5.80 -17.28
N GLY A 42 25.20 -6.56 -16.48
CA GLY A 42 24.97 -6.69 -15.04
C GLY A 42 23.73 -7.51 -14.65
N GLY A 43 23.19 -8.29 -15.58
CA GLY A 43 22.11 -9.24 -15.32
C GLY A 43 22.59 -10.62 -14.88
N LYS A 44 21.66 -11.44 -14.41
CA LYS A 44 21.87 -12.83 -13.99
C LYS A 44 21.18 -13.78 -14.95
N SER A 45 21.94 -14.71 -15.53
CA SER A 45 21.44 -15.79 -16.38
C SER A 45 20.91 -16.96 -15.57
N THR A 46 19.73 -17.46 -15.95
CA THR A 46 19.15 -18.69 -15.40
C THR A 46 18.84 -19.66 -16.53
N ALA A 47 19.49 -20.82 -16.51
CA ALA A 47 19.31 -21.88 -17.49
C ALA A 47 17.90 -22.49 -17.44
N LYS A 48 17.48 -23.14 -18.53
CA LYS A 48 16.18 -23.85 -18.71
C LYS A 48 14.93 -22.97 -18.87
N TYR A 49 15.10 -21.65 -18.91
CA TYR A 49 14.00 -20.69 -19.14
C TYR A 49 13.95 -20.17 -20.58
N CYS A 50 14.83 -20.69 -21.45
CA CYS A 50 14.89 -20.43 -22.89
C CYS A 50 15.08 -21.77 -23.62
N PRO A 51 14.05 -22.64 -23.64
CA PRO A 51 14.21 -24.06 -24.00
C PRO A 51 14.46 -24.30 -25.50
N ASN A 52 14.12 -23.33 -26.35
CA ASN A 52 14.28 -23.42 -27.80
C ASN A 52 15.56 -22.75 -28.30
N ASP A 53 16.39 -22.26 -27.38
CA ASP A 53 17.60 -21.50 -27.70
C ASP A 53 18.87 -22.31 -27.37
N PRO A 54 20.02 -21.97 -27.97
CA PRO A 54 21.31 -22.57 -27.64
C PRO A 54 21.63 -22.52 -26.14
N THR A 55 22.47 -23.42 -25.64
CA THR A 55 22.79 -23.54 -24.19
C THR A 55 23.43 -22.29 -23.58
N ASN A 56 24.09 -21.47 -24.42
CA ASN A 56 24.65 -20.19 -24.04
C ASN A 56 23.61 -19.06 -24.02
N VAL A 57 22.38 -19.29 -24.45
CA VAL A 57 21.24 -18.38 -24.35
C VAL A 57 20.38 -18.79 -23.16
N GLN A 58 20.25 -17.88 -22.20
CA GLN A 58 19.56 -18.16 -20.93
C GLN A 58 18.70 -16.96 -20.56
N CYS A 59 17.78 -17.16 -19.62
CA CYS A 59 16.92 -16.08 -19.19
C CYS A 59 17.73 -15.08 -18.36
N CYS A 60 17.91 -13.87 -18.91
CA CYS A 60 18.58 -12.79 -18.22
C CYS A 60 17.57 -11.96 -17.43
N THR A 61 17.81 -11.84 -16.12
CA THR A 61 17.01 -11.03 -15.19
C THR A 61 17.91 -10.09 -14.40
N TYR A 62 17.36 -8.97 -13.92
CA TYR A 62 18.13 -7.92 -13.23
C TYR A 62 17.85 -7.81 -11.74
N GLY A 63 16.97 -8.67 -11.21
CA GLY A 63 16.74 -8.82 -9.77
C GLY A 63 15.86 -7.72 -9.14
N PRO A 64 15.87 -7.63 -7.80
CA PRO A 64 15.15 -6.59 -7.06
C PRO A 64 15.87 -5.23 -7.14
N CYS A 65 15.13 -4.17 -6.84
CA CYS A 65 15.63 -2.80 -6.72
C CYS A 65 14.91 -2.08 -5.60
N ASP A 66 15.49 -0.97 -5.15
CA ASP A 66 14.83 -0.01 -4.26
C ASP A 66 14.82 1.39 -4.90
N THR A 67 13.76 2.17 -4.68
CA THR A 67 13.75 3.59 -5.08
C THR A 67 14.64 4.43 -4.16
N LYS A 68 14.80 5.73 -4.45
CA LYS A 68 15.56 6.67 -3.57
C LYS A 68 14.96 6.72 -2.16
N GLU A 69 13.65 6.49 -2.10
CA GLU A 69 12.80 6.55 -0.93
C GLU A 69 12.67 5.17 -0.24
N GLY A 70 13.44 4.15 -0.66
CA GLY A 70 13.42 2.82 -0.04
C GLY A 70 12.23 1.95 -0.42
N VAL A 71 11.60 2.20 -1.58
CA VAL A 71 10.46 1.40 -2.06
C VAL A 71 10.95 0.17 -2.82
N PRO A 72 10.67 -1.06 -2.36
CA PRO A 72 11.11 -2.26 -3.05
C PRO A 72 10.34 -2.43 -4.36
N GLY A 73 11.07 -2.80 -5.41
CA GLY A 73 10.56 -3.03 -6.74
C GLY A 73 11.30 -4.17 -7.45
N LYS A 74 10.98 -4.34 -8.74
CA LYS A 74 11.63 -5.33 -9.61
C LYS A 74 12.25 -4.64 -10.81
N CYS A 75 13.49 -4.99 -11.15
CA CYS A 75 14.12 -4.56 -12.38
C CYS A 75 13.56 -5.33 -13.57
N ILE A 76 12.62 -4.70 -14.28
CA ILE A 76 11.96 -5.23 -15.48
C ILE A 76 11.86 -4.12 -16.54
N SER A 77 11.49 -4.47 -17.77
CA SER A 77 11.34 -3.46 -18.83
C SER A 77 10.21 -2.48 -18.52
N THR A 78 10.36 -1.23 -18.96
CA THR A 78 9.31 -0.19 -18.82
C THR A 78 7.98 -0.65 -19.42
N GLN A 79 8.02 -1.43 -20.51
CA GLN A 79 6.83 -2.03 -21.13
C GLN A 79 6.17 -3.09 -20.23
N ALA A 80 6.96 -4.00 -19.65
CA ALA A 80 6.44 -5.00 -18.70
C ALA A 80 5.89 -4.33 -17.44
N CYS A 81 6.53 -3.25 -17.00
CA CYS A 81 6.04 -2.44 -15.89
C CYS A 81 4.70 -1.76 -16.22
N ALA A 82 4.58 -1.13 -17.39
CA ALA A 82 3.33 -0.54 -17.85
C ALA A 82 2.20 -1.59 -17.97
N GLY A 83 2.52 -2.78 -18.52
CA GLY A 83 1.57 -3.89 -18.63
C GLY A 83 1.09 -4.46 -17.30
N SER A 84 1.86 -4.26 -16.22
CA SER A 84 1.48 -4.62 -14.84
C SER A 84 0.87 -3.45 -14.06
N SER A 85 0.49 -2.35 -14.74
CA SER A 85 0.03 -1.12 -14.10
C SER A 85 1.03 -0.58 -13.06
N GLY A 86 2.32 -0.80 -13.26
CA GLY A 86 3.39 -0.28 -12.40
C GLY A 86 3.89 1.09 -12.84
N THR A 87 4.76 1.67 -12.02
CA THR A 87 5.51 2.90 -12.32
C THR A 87 6.99 2.56 -12.44
N SER A 88 7.62 3.00 -13.53
CA SER A 88 9.06 2.77 -13.78
C SER A 88 9.89 3.92 -13.23
N ILE A 89 10.92 3.58 -12.45
CA ILE A 89 11.87 4.54 -11.86
C ILE A 89 13.25 4.36 -12.52
N PRO A 90 13.72 5.35 -13.30
CA PRO A 90 15.02 5.29 -13.97
C PRO A 90 16.21 5.25 -13.00
N GLY A 91 17.33 4.65 -13.44
CA GLY A 91 18.62 4.71 -12.75
C GLY A 91 18.72 3.87 -11.46
N ARG A 92 17.85 2.88 -11.31
CA ARG A 92 17.77 1.99 -10.13
C ARG A 92 18.15 0.55 -10.38
N CYS A 93 18.35 0.20 -11.63
CA CYS A 93 18.61 -1.16 -12.07
C CYS A 93 19.88 -1.20 -12.89
N PRO A 94 20.65 -2.29 -12.80
CA PRO A 94 21.66 -2.58 -13.80
C PRO A 94 20.99 -2.90 -15.15
N GLY A 95 21.77 -2.79 -16.22
CA GLY A 95 21.33 -3.19 -17.55
C GLY A 95 20.94 -2.04 -18.48
N PRO A 96 20.25 -2.38 -19.57
CA PRO A 96 19.76 -1.43 -20.56
C PRO A 96 18.87 -0.33 -19.96
N THR A 97 18.75 0.79 -20.67
CA THR A 97 18.01 1.98 -20.20
C THR A 97 16.50 1.76 -20.04
N ASP A 98 15.95 0.76 -20.72
CA ASP A 98 14.55 0.34 -20.59
C ASP A 98 14.33 -0.61 -19.40
N ILE A 99 15.38 -1.15 -18.79
CA ILE A 99 15.28 -1.87 -17.52
C ILE A 99 15.30 -0.86 -16.37
N GLN A 100 14.14 -0.68 -15.76
CA GLN A 100 13.94 0.29 -14.70
C GLN A 100 13.32 -0.38 -13.48
N CYS A 101 13.40 0.30 -12.33
CA CYS A 101 12.79 -0.24 -11.12
C CYS A 101 11.28 -0.06 -11.22
N CYS A 102 10.57 -1.18 -11.40
CA CYS A 102 9.13 -1.19 -11.44
C CYS A 102 8.56 -1.35 -10.03
N ILE A 103 7.76 -0.38 -9.62
CA ILE A 103 6.97 -0.43 -8.40
C ILE A 103 5.49 -0.59 -8.76
N SER A 104 4.76 -1.45 -8.04
CA SER A 104 3.33 -1.67 -8.30
C SER A 104 2.51 -0.44 -7.88
N ARG A 105 1.51 -0.01 -8.66
CA ARG A 105 0.55 1.01 -8.20
C ARG A 105 -0.30 0.56 -7.01
N SER A 106 -0.41 -0.75 -6.76
CA SER A 106 -1.02 -1.29 -5.54
C SER A 106 -0.09 -1.21 -4.31
N GLN A 107 1.15 -0.77 -4.49
CA GLN A 107 2.13 -0.56 -3.43
C GLN A 107 2.70 0.86 -3.53
N PRO A 108 2.02 1.86 -2.96
CA PRO A 108 2.53 3.22 -2.91
C PRO A 108 3.72 3.33 -1.96
N PRO A 109 4.49 4.44 -2.03
CA PRO A 109 5.86 4.48 -1.55
C PRO A 109 5.91 4.18 -0.06
N SER A 110 6.66 3.13 0.30
CA SER A 110 7.19 2.92 1.65
C SER A 110 8.24 3.99 1.96
N GLY A 111 7.81 5.25 2.02
CA GLY A 111 8.54 6.33 2.67
C GLY A 111 7.81 6.67 3.97
N ASP A 112 8.41 6.28 5.09
CA ASP A 112 8.22 6.82 6.45
C ASP A 112 6.85 6.77 7.14
N PHE A 113 5.91 5.96 6.66
CA PHE A 113 4.75 5.56 7.47
C PHE A 113 4.93 4.13 7.97
N ASP A 114 5.29 3.95 9.26
CA ASP A 114 5.29 2.63 9.90
C ASP A 114 3.84 2.17 10.19
N ALA A 115 3.11 1.88 9.12
CA ALA A 115 1.79 1.27 9.16
C ALA A 115 1.79 -0.01 10.01
N LYS A 116 2.88 -0.77 9.98
CA LYS A 116 3.01 -2.01 10.76
C LYS A 116 3.03 -1.69 12.26
N GLY A 117 3.77 -0.67 12.68
CA GLY A 117 3.80 -0.18 14.06
C GLY A 117 2.43 0.27 14.54
N VAL A 118 1.71 1.07 13.74
CA VAL A 118 0.35 1.53 14.07
C VAL A 118 -0.63 0.36 14.18
N ILE A 119 -0.64 -0.56 13.21
CA ILE A 119 -1.52 -1.73 13.22
C ILE A 119 -1.17 -2.66 14.40
N ALA A 120 0.12 -2.89 14.66
CA ALA A 120 0.56 -3.70 15.80
C ALA A 120 0.14 -3.06 17.13
N ALA A 121 0.21 -1.73 17.25
CA ALA A 121 -0.29 -1.00 18.40
C ALA A 121 -1.80 -1.18 18.61
N ALA A 122 -2.60 -1.02 17.55
CA ALA A 122 -4.04 -1.27 17.62
C ALA A 122 -4.36 -2.73 18.00
N ARG A 123 -3.63 -3.71 17.45
CA ARG A 123 -3.79 -5.14 17.78
C ARG A 123 -3.52 -5.47 19.24
N ARG A 124 -2.60 -4.76 19.90
CA ARG A 124 -2.37 -4.90 21.36
C ARG A 124 -3.57 -4.46 22.20
N ARG A 125 -4.57 -3.78 21.60
CA ARG A 125 -5.78 -3.33 22.28
C ARG A 125 -6.99 -4.23 22.02
N LEU A 126 -6.86 -5.28 21.20
CA LEU A 126 -7.95 -6.24 20.99
C LEU A 126 -8.44 -6.81 22.33
N GLY A 127 -9.77 -6.88 22.48
CA GLY A 127 -10.41 -7.35 23.71
C GLY A 127 -10.60 -6.28 24.80
N ILE A 128 -10.00 -5.09 24.68
CA ILE A 128 -10.27 -3.99 25.62
C ILE A 128 -11.72 -3.50 25.44
N PRO A 129 -12.47 -3.22 26.52
CA PRO A 129 -13.84 -2.73 26.41
C PRO A 129 -13.94 -1.38 25.71
N TYR A 130 -15.04 -1.18 24.99
CA TYR A 130 -15.44 0.17 24.57
C TYR A 130 -15.81 1.02 25.80
N SER A 131 -15.30 2.24 25.87
CA SER A 131 -15.70 3.23 26.88
C SER A 131 -15.86 4.59 26.21
N TRP A 132 -17.06 5.18 26.24
CA TRP A 132 -17.34 6.49 25.64
C TRP A 132 -16.43 7.57 26.24
N GLY A 133 -15.63 8.26 25.42
CA GLY A 133 -14.63 9.22 25.87
C GLY A 133 -13.35 8.60 26.46
N GLY A 134 -13.20 7.27 26.40
CA GLY A 134 -11.99 6.57 26.82
C GLY A 134 -10.86 6.74 25.81
N GLY A 135 -9.62 6.91 26.26
CA GLY A 135 -8.47 7.20 25.38
C GLY A 135 -8.05 8.66 25.30
N HIS A 136 -8.79 9.55 25.98
CA HIS A 136 -8.66 11.01 25.83
C HIS A 136 -8.03 11.72 27.04
N LYS A 137 -7.39 10.97 27.94
CA LYS A 137 -6.57 11.58 29.02
C LYS A 137 -5.31 12.26 28.44
N SER A 138 -4.53 12.90 29.31
CA SER A 138 -3.29 13.60 28.90
C SER A 138 -2.28 12.69 28.19
N LYS A 139 -2.31 11.38 28.47
CA LYS A 139 -1.55 10.37 27.72
C LYS A 139 -2.50 9.48 26.91
N PRO A 140 -2.19 9.17 25.63
CA PRO A 140 -2.93 8.18 24.86
C PRO A 140 -2.92 6.79 25.51
N GLY A 141 -4.05 6.09 25.44
CA GLY A 141 -4.23 4.73 25.94
C GLY A 141 -5.51 4.54 26.75
N PRO A 142 -5.87 3.29 27.09
CA PRO A 142 -7.13 2.97 27.77
C PRO A 142 -7.32 3.78 29.05
N SER A 143 -8.50 4.35 29.23
CA SER A 143 -8.82 5.18 30.39
C SER A 143 -10.29 5.07 30.75
N LEU A 144 -10.65 5.56 31.94
CA LEU A 144 -12.06 5.87 32.22
C LEU A 144 -12.57 6.88 31.19
N GLY A 145 -13.81 6.66 30.76
CA GLY A 145 -14.54 7.53 29.86
C GLY A 145 -15.31 8.61 30.61
N THR A 146 -16.40 9.07 30.01
CA THR A 146 -17.32 10.06 30.57
C THR A 146 -18.76 9.66 30.29
N CYS A 147 -19.68 10.02 31.18
CA CYS A 147 -21.11 9.88 30.93
C CYS A 147 -21.77 11.17 30.42
N ALA A 148 -21.01 12.25 30.29
CA ALA A 148 -21.48 13.47 29.66
C ALA A 148 -21.80 13.23 28.18
N GLY A 149 -23.03 13.54 27.77
CA GLY A 149 -23.48 13.38 26.38
C GLY A 149 -23.65 11.92 25.93
N TYR A 150 -23.62 10.95 26.84
CA TYR A 150 -23.71 9.53 26.48
C TYR A 150 -25.11 9.13 25.99
N THR A 151 -25.21 8.77 24.71
CA THR A 151 -26.45 8.33 24.04
C THR A 151 -26.55 6.82 23.81
N GLY A 152 -25.58 6.04 24.29
CA GLY A 152 -25.56 4.59 24.08
C GLY A 152 -26.71 3.84 24.76
N SER A 153 -27.02 2.64 24.25
CA SER A 153 -28.19 1.84 24.63
C SER A 153 -28.10 1.20 26.02
N ILE A 154 -26.90 0.93 26.52
CA ILE A 154 -26.70 0.35 27.87
C ILE A 154 -26.88 1.44 28.91
N LYS A 155 -27.84 1.25 29.83
CA LYS A 155 -28.17 2.17 30.94
C LYS A 155 -28.11 1.45 32.30
N PRO A 156 -27.62 2.11 33.38
CA PRO A 156 -27.01 3.44 33.38
C PRO A 156 -25.71 3.48 32.55
N CYS A 157 -25.26 4.68 32.19
CA CYS A 157 -24.02 4.84 31.44
C CYS A 157 -22.85 4.13 32.16
N PRO A 158 -22.09 3.25 31.48
CA PRO A 158 -21.00 2.52 32.13
C PRO A 158 -19.62 3.18 31.96
N ALA A 159 -19.52 4.25 31.17
CA ALA A 159 -18.25 4.77 30.67
C ALA A 159 -17.33 5.35 31.77
N ASP A 160 -17.91 5.99 32.80
CA ASP A 160 -17.18 6.55 33.94
C ASP A 160 -16.61 5.48 34.90
N LYS A 161 -17.00 4.22 34.71
CA LYS A 161 -16.52 3.05 35.48
C LYS A 161 -15.78 2.03 34.61
N THR A 162 -15.71 2.26 33.31
CA THR A 162 -15.09 1.33 32.35
C THR A 162 -13.77 1.92 31.87
N VAL A 163 -12.65 1.27 32.20
CA VAL A 163 -11.36 1.55 31.58
C VAL A 163 -11.36 0.94 30.19
N GLY A 164 -11.37 1.80 29.17
CA GLY A 164 -11.52 1.38 27.79
C GLY A 164 -11.11 2.45 26.80
N LEU A 165 -11.49 2.24 25.55
CA LEU A 165 -11.24 3.14 24.43
C LEU A 165 -12.55 3.41 23.70
N ASP A 166 -12.77 4.63 23.24
CA ASP A 166 -13.73 4.86 22.16
C ASP A 166 -13.04 4.78 20.79
N CYS A 167 -13.76 5.08 19.72
CA CYS A 167 -13.26 4.98 18.35
C CYS A 167 -12.05 5.89 18.11
N SER A 168 -12.16 7.19 18.43
CA SER A 168 -11.06 8.15 18.29
C SER A 168 -9.92 7.86 19.27
N GLY A 169 -10.23 7.44 20.50
CA GLY A 169 -9.26 7.11 21.53
C GLY A 169 -8.39 5.92 21.14
N LEU A 170 -8.98 4.90 20.51
CA LEU A 170 -8.25 3.77 19.94
C LEU A 170 -7.31 4.20 18.82
N VAL A 171 -7.80 5.01 17.88
CA VAL A 171 -6.99 5.50 16.75
C VAL A 171 -5.84 6.36 17.26
N ARG A 172 -6.10 7.27 18.19
CA ARG A 172 -5.09 8.11 18.85
C ARG A 172 -4.01 7.26 19.52
N ASP A 173 -4.39 6.25 20.32
CA ASP A 173 -3.44 5.34 20.97
C ASP A 173 -2.62 4.55 19.93
N ALA A 174 -3.24 4.04 18.88
CA ALA A 174 -2.54 3.30 17.83
C ALA A 174 -1.45 4.14 17.14
N PHE A 175 -1.76 5.39 16.77
CA PHE A 175 -0.79 6.30 16.15
C PHE A 175 0.30 6.76 17.13
N TYR A 176 -0.05 7.01 18.38
CA TYR A 176 0.93 7.39 19.39
C TYR A 176 1.91 6.26 19.70
N GLN A 177 1.40 5.06 19.95
CA GLN A 177 2.24 3.89 20.26
C GLN A 177 2.98 3.34 19.04
N GLY A 178 2.41 3.51 17.84
CA GLY A 178 3.01 3.03 16.60
C GLY A 178 4.07 3.96 16.05
N ILE A 179 3.82 5.27 16.03
CA ILE A 179 4.71 6.24 15.38
C ILE A 179 4.93 7.53 16.19
N GLY A 180 4.38 7.66 17.39
CA GLY A 180 4.60 8.85 18.23
C GLY A 180 3.78 10.08 17.85
N ILE A 181 2.70 9.92 17.07
CA ILE A 181 1.77 11.02 16.76
C ILE A 181 0.62 11.00 17.78
N ASP A 182 0.50 12.06 18.58
CA ASP A 182 -0.68 12.30 19.42
C ASP A 182 -1.78 12.99 18.60
N LEU A 183 -2.58 12.18 17.91
CA LEU A 183 -3.57 12.67 16.96
C LEU A 183 -4.65 13.53 17.65
N ALA A 184 -4.90 14.71 17.09
CA ALA A 184 -5.80 15.75 17.59
C ALA A 184 -5.49 16.24 19.01
N ASN A 185 -4.31 15.92 19.56
CA ASN A 185 -3.96 16.20 20.95
C ASN A 185 -5.06 15.80 21.96
N GLY A 186 -5.68 14.63 21.73
CA GLY A 186 -6.79 14.15 22.56
C GLY A 186 -8.18 14.64 22.16
N GLY A 187 -8.34 15.33 21.03
CA GLY A 187 -9.64 15.65 20.45
C GLY A 187 -10.42 14.43 19.93
N ASN A 188 -11.68 14.65 19.56
CA ASN A 188 -12.58 13.64 18.97
C ASN A 188 -12.27 13.38 17.48
N THR A 189 -13.12 12.62 16.80
CA THR A 189 -13.02 12.32 15.36
C THR A 189 -12.96 13.56 14.47
N ASP A 190 -13.68 14.65 14.79
CA ASP A 190 -13.62 15.90 14.02
C ASP A 190 -12.27 16.59 14.16
N GLY A 191 -11.67 16.50 15.35
CA GLY A 191 -10.32 16.96 15.61
C GLY A 191 -9.30 16.15 14.81
N GLN A 192 -9.46 14.82 14.77
CA GLN A 192 -8.57 13.93 14.04
C GLN A 192 -8.62 14.14 12.53
N LEU A 193 -9.81 14.35 11.97
CA LEU A 193 -9.99 14.63 10.54
C LEU A 193 -9.35 15.96 10.11
N ARG A 194 -9.28 16.94 11.03
CA ARG A 194 -8.68 18.27 10.80
C ARG A 194 -7.24 18.39 11.29
N ASP A 195 -6.68 17.33 11.86
CA ASP A 195 -5.31 17.33 12.36
C ASP A 195 -4.32 17.61 11.23
N ARG A 196 -3.25 18.36 11.52
CA ARG A 196 -2.19 18.70 10.54
C ARG A 196 -1.51 17.46 9.94
N HIS A 197 -1.50 16.35 10.66
CA HIS A 197 -0.93 15.07 10.23
C HIS A 197 -1.88 14.30 9.32
N THR A 198 -3.16 14.67 9.25
CA THR A 198 -4.21 13.96 8.52
C THR A 198 -4.41 14.56 7.12
N ARG A 199 -4.22 13.74 6.09
CA ARG A 199 -4.51 14.09 4.70
C ARG A 199 -5.60 13.18 4.15
N ARG A 200 -6.62 13.77 3.53
CA ARG A 200 -7.68 13.01 2.85
C ARG A 200 -7.12 12.23 1.65
N ILE A 201 -7.67 11.05 1.43
CA ILE A 201 -7.35 10.15 0.31
C ILE A 201 -8.64 9.61 -0.30
N THR A 202 -8.57 9.04 -1.49
CA THR A 202 -9.71 8.29 -2.05
C THR A 202 -9.76 6.87 -1.52
N TYR A 203 -10.89 6.19 -1.73
CA TYR A 203 -11.03 4.77 -1.38
C TYR A 203 -9.98 3.90 -2.07
N GLU A 204 -9.64 4.20 -3.34
CA GLU A 204 -8.70 3.44 -4.16
C GLU A 204 -7.24 3.63 -3.69
N GLU A 205 -6.94 4.75 -3.03
CA GLU A 205 -5.62 5.05 -2.49
C GLU A 205 -5.33 4.35 -1.15
N ARG A 206 -6.37 3.79 -0.52
CA ARG A 206 -6.31 3.22 0.83
C ARG A 206 -5.27 2.10 0.94
N GLN A 207 -4.58 2.08 2.06
CA GLN A 207 -3.55 1.13 2.43
C GLN A 207 -3.67 0.75 3.90
N PRO A 208 -3.18 -0.43 4.30
CA PRO A 208 -3.08 -0.78 5.70
C PRO A 208 -2.44 0.37 6.51
N GLY A 209 -3.09 0.74 7.61
CA GLY A 209 -2.72 1.85 8.49
C GLY A 209 -3.41 3.18 8.19
N ASP A 210 -4.15 3.29 7.08
CA ASP A 210 -5.07 4.41 6.85
C ASP A 210 -6.32 4.29 7.72
N ILE A 211 -7.01 5.41 7.88
CA ILE A 211 -8.24 5.52 8.67
C ILE A 211 -9.41 5.97 7.81
N GLU A 212 -10.62 5.58 8.20
CA GLU A 212 -11.87 6.03 7.58
C GLU A 212 -12.76 6.63 8.66
N PHE A 213 -13.24 7.86 8.41
CA PHE A 213 -14.18 8.58 9.28
C PHE A 213 -15.60 8.46 8.74
N PHE A 214 -16.56 8.15 9.59
CA PHE A 214 -17.98 8.13 9.22
C PHE A 214 -18.67 9.41 9.67
N GLY A 215 -19.53 9.94 8.79
CA GLY A 215 -20.21 11.23 8.97
C GLY A 215 -19.90 12.19 7.84
N THR A 216 -19.96 13.48 8.13
CA THR A 216 -19.63 14.56 7.19
C THR A 216 -18.28 15.18 7.54
N LEU A 217 -17.76 16.06 6.69
CA LEU A 217 -16.51 16.78 6.95
C LEU A 217 -16.55 17.67 8.21
N GLU A 218 -17.75 18.05 8.64
CA GLU A 218 -17.98 18.94 9.78
C GLU A 218 -18.54 18.22 11.01
N ASN A 219 -19.02 16.99 10.84
CA ASN A 219 -19.62 16.19 11.90
C ASN A 219 -19.40 14.69 11.64
N THR A 220 -18.28 14.21 12.15
CA THR A 220 -17.89 12.80 12.17
C THR A 220 -18.32 12.16 13.49
N TYR A 221 -18.76 10.91 13.43
CA TYR A 221 -19.26 10.20 14.61
C TYR A 221 -18.55 8.86 14.88
N HIS A 222 -17.75 8.37 13.93
CA HIS A 222 -16.97 7.13 14.09
C HIS A 222 -15.70 7.17 13.27
N VAL A 223 -14.68 6.44 13.70
CA VAL A 223 -13.42 6.26 12.97
C VAL A 223 -12.92 4.83 13.12
N ILE A 224 -12.33 4.28 12.07
CA ILE A 224 -11.73 2.94 12.05
C ILE A 224 -10.29 2.98 11.56
N LEU A 225 -9.53 1.93 11.87
CA LEU A 225 -8.20 1.70 11.30
C LEU A 225 -8.27 0.55 10.30
N TYR A 226 -7.94 0.81 9.04
CA TYR A 226 -7.86 -0.22 8.00
C TYR A 226 -6.57 -1.03 8.16
N ILE A 227 -6.65 -2.36 8.13
CA ILE A 227 -5.52 -3.26 8.44
C ILE A 227 -5.13 -4.19 7.29
N GLY A 228 -5.67 -3.95 6.10
CA GLY A 228 -5.37 -4.74 4.90
C GLY A 228 -6.28 -5.95 4.71
N LYS A 229 -5.87 -6.83 3.79
CA LYS A 229 -6.60 -8.06 3.47
C LYS A 229 -6.21 -9.19 4.41
N ASN A 230 -7.17 -10.01 4.81
CA ASN A 230 -6.89 -11.29 5.47
C ASN A 230 -6.49 -12.38 4.44
N ALA A 231 -6.22 -13.60 4.92
CA ALA A 231 -5.82 -14.74 4.08
C ALA A 231 -6.87 -15.13 3.03
N GLN A 232 -8.14 -14.79 3.27
CA GLN A 232 -9.26 -15.00 2.35
C GLN A 232 -9.45 -13.82 1.37
N GLY A 233 -8.55 -12.83 1.36
CA GLY A 233 -8.60 -11.67 0.47
C GLY A 233 -9.61 -10.59 0.88
N LYS A 234 -10.26 -10.72 2.04
CA LYS A 234 -11.24 -9.76 2.55
C LYS A 234 -10.53 -8.59 3.22
N ASP A 235 -10.92 -7.36 2.86
CA ASP A 235 -10.46 -6.15 3.53
C ASP A 235 -10.95 -6.15 4.99
N MET A 236 -10.06 -5.82 5.91
CA MET A 236 -10.29 -5.88 7.36
C MET A 236 -9.99 -4.53 8.02
N MET A 237 -10.64 -4.27 9.16
CA MET A 237 -10.43 -3.09 9.99
C MET A 237 -10.39 -3.47 11.48
N ILE A 238 -9.77 -2.60 12.28
CA ILE A 238 -9.89 -2.60 13.75
C ILE A 238 -10.74 -1.41 14.17
N GLU A 239 -11.66 -1.64 15.10
CA GLU A 239 -12.51 -0.60 15.66
C GLU A 239 -12.81 -0.80 17.15
N ALA A 240 -13.11 0.30 17.83
CA ALA A 240 -13.87 0.30 19.07
C ALA A 240 -15.30 0.75 18.71
N GLN A 241 -16.19 -0.20 18.41
CA GLN A 241 -17.43 0.09 17.71
C GLN A 241 -18.45 0.88 18.54
N LYS A 242 -18.82 0.35 19.71
CA LYS A 242 -19.87 0.91 20.58
C LYS A 242 -19.86 0.30 21.97
N THR A 243 -20.59 0.91 22.89
CA THR A 243 -20.73 0.39 24.27
C THR A 243 -21.34 -1.01 24.28
N GLY A 244 -20.79 -1.89 25.13
CA GLY A 244 -21.14 -3.31 25.17
C GLY A 244 -20.34 -4.20 24.20
N THR A 245 -19.41 -3.62 23.45
CA THR A 245 -18.45 -4.36 22.62
C THR A 245 -17.02 -4.13 23.11
N ASN A 246 -16.11 -5.00 22.70
CA ASN A 246 -14.67 -4.82 22.89
C ASN A 246 -14.03 -4.39 21.58
N VAL A 247 -12.81 -3.85 21.63
CA VAL A 247 -11.99 -3.61 20.44
C VAL A 247 -11.80 -4.93 19.68
N HIS A 248 -12.07 -4.93 18.38
CA HIS A 248 -12.06 -6.15 17.57
C HIS A 248 -11.61 -5.90 16.13
N GLU A 249 -11.12 -6.97 15.49
CA GLU A 249 -10.93 -7.04 14.05
C GLU A 249 -12.20 -7.56 13.37
N VAL A 250 -12.65 -6.86 12.35
CA VAL A 250 -13.83 -7.23 11.56
C VAL A 250 -13.60 -6.92 10.08
N PRO A 251 -14.39 -7.56 9.20
CA PRO A 251 -14.51 -7.10 7.82
C PRO A 251 -14.70 -5.59 7.71
N LEU A 252 -13.97 -4.97 6.79
CA LEU A 252 -14.08 -3.55 6.49
C LEU A 252 -15.52 -3.22 6.09
N ARG A 253 -16.08 -2.20 6.74
CA ARG A 253 -17.31 -1.53 6.31
C ARG A 253 -16.89 -0.13 5.88
N THR A 254 -17.35 0.32 4.71
CA THR A 254 -16.93 1.60 4.12
C THR A 254 -18.15 2.43 3.73
N GLY A 255 -17.93 3.71 3.46
CA GLY A 255 -18.96 4.70 3.16
C GLY A 255 -18.66 6.07 3.78
N GLY A 256 -17.43 6.28 4.24
CA GLY A 256 -16.97 7.48 4.91
C GLY A 256 -15.86 8.21 4.15
N ILE A 257 -15.16 9.06 4.90
CA ILE A 257 -14.06 9.91 4.44
C ILE A 257 -12.75 9.21 4.76
N TRP A 258 -12.02 8.82 3.73
CA TRP A 258 -10.70 8.19 3.90
C TRP A 258 -9.61 9.22 4.16
N ALA A 259 -8.70 8.86 5.05
CA ALA A 259 -7.55 9.67 5.36
C ALA A 259 -6.30 8.84 5.68
N ARG A 260 -5.15 9.47 5.46
CA ARG A 260 -3.84 8.97 5.80
C ARG A 260 -3.17 9.92 6.79
N VAL A 261 -2.58 9.36 7.84
CA VAL A 261 -1.83 10.12 8.85
C VAL A 261 -0.33 9.98 8.57
N ARG A 262 0.41 11.09 8.58
CA ARG A 262 1.88 11.13 8.36
C ARG A 262 2.54 12.13 9.31
N LYS A 263 3.82 11.90 9.63
CA LYS A 263 4.62 12.87 10.41
C LYS A 263 4.85 14.16 9.65
#